data_AF-A0A959QQJ0-F1
#
_entry.id   AF-A0A959QQJ0-F1
#
_cell.length_a   1.000
_cell.length_b   1.000
_cell.length_c   1.000
_cell.angle_alpha   90.00
_cell.angle_beta   90.00
_cell.angle_gamma   90.00
#
_symmetry.space_group_name_H-M   'P 1'
#
loop_
_entity.id
_entity.type
_entity.pdbx_description
1 polymer ?
#
loop_
_entity_poly.entity_id
_entity_poly.type
_entity_poly.pdbx_seq_one_letter_code
_entity_poly.pdbx_strand_id
1 'polypeptide(L)' 'MSETTDEQLQEKWTFMVGGDIISNDTRYNELRKWAFNHLVHHRAQLGVYLRLLDIPIPGMYGPSADDRIRMEAKK' A
#
# COMPACT_ATOMS: atom_id res chain seq x y z
N MET A 1 7.45 14.44 -0.32
CA MET A 1 8.59 14.18 -1.24
C MET A 1 8.94 15.42 -2.06
N SER A 2 8.67 16.65 -1.59
CA SER A 2 9.05 17.87 -2.32
C SER A 2 10.52 18.27 -2.14
N GLU A 3 11.21 17.70 -1.15
CA GLU A 3 12.60 18.01 -0.79
C GLU A 3 13.59 16.89 -1.12
N THR A 4 13.12 15.78 -1.71
CA THR A 4 13.97 14.63 -2.07
C THR A 4 14.26 14.67 -3.57
N THR A 5 15.53 14.61 -3.96
CA THR A 5 15.92 14.53 -5.38
C THR A 5 15.90 13.09 -5.89
N ASP A 6 15.85 12.91 -7.21
CA ASP A 6 15.88 11.58 -7.83
C ASP A 6 17.21 10.87 -7.58
N GLU A 7 18.33 11.59 -7.54
CA GLU A 7 19.65 11.03 -7.23
C GLU A 7 19.69 10.44 -5.83
N GLN A 8 19.09 11.14 -4.84
CA GLN A 8 18.97 10.63 -3.49
C GLN A 8 18.14 9.33 -3.44
N LEU A 9 17.16 9.16 -4.32
CA LEU A 9 16.41 7.90 -4.39
C LEU A 9 17.23 6.75 -4.97
N GLN A 10 18.27 7.02 -5.76
CA GLN A 10 19.17 6.00 -6.32
C GLN A 10 20.29 5.58 -5.37
N GLU A 11 20.53 6.32 -4.29
CA GLU A 11 21.52 5.93 -3.27
C GLU A 11 21.14 4.60 -2.60
N LYS A 12 22.16 3.79 -2.30
CA LYS A 12 21.99 2.56 -1.53
C LYS A 12 21.55 2.87 -0.10
N TRP A 13 20.59 2.11 0.39
CA TRP A 13 20.10 2.19 1.76
C TRP A 13 19.99 0.79 2.34
N THR A 14 20.57 0.60 3.53
CA THR A 14 20.54 -0.68 4.22
C THR A 14 19.30 -0.76 5.09
N PHE A 15 18.41 -1.68 4.74
CA PHE A 15 17.22 -1.99 5.53
C PHE A 15 17.59 -3.05 6.59
N MET A 16 17.34 -2.73 7.85
CA MET A 16 17.69 -3.58 9.00
C MET A 16 16.49 -3.84 9.88
N VAL A 17 16.42 -5.04 10.45
CA VAL A 17 15.39 -5.45 11.42
C VAL A 17 16.08 -6.15 12.57
N GLY A 18 15.86 -5.69 13.81
CA GLY A 18 16.45 -6.32 15.00
C GLY A 18 17.99 -6.30 15.05
N GLY A 19 18.64 -5.47 14.23
CA GLY A 19 20.10 -5.42 14.11
C GLY A 19 20.66 -6.23 12.92
N ASP A 20 19.83 -7.05 12.28
CA ASP A 20 20.22 -7.83 11.09
C ASP A 20 19.93 -7.06 9.81
N ILE A 21 20.85 -7.13 8.84
CA ILE A 21 20.67 -6.58 7.50
C ILE A 21 19.73 -7.47 6.71
N ILE A 22 18.58 -6.93 6.32
CA ILE A 22 17.57 -7.64 5.53
C ILE A 22 17.77 -7.38 4.04
N SER A 23 18.12 -6.15 3.67
CA SER A 23 18.44 -5.80 2.28
C SER A 23 19.32 -4.57 2.18
N ASN A 24 19.98 -4.43 1.04
CA ASN A 24 20.81 -3.28 0.68
C ASN A 24 20.59 -2.92 -0.80
N ASP A 25 19.42 -2.35 -1.08
CA ASP A 25 19.02 -1.87 -2.40
C ASP A 25 19.02 -0.33 -2.46
N THR A 26 18.66 0.25 -3.60
CA THR A 26 18.46 1.71 -3.68
C THR A 26 17.31 2.13 -2.79
N ARG A 27 17.36 3.33 -2.23
CA ARG A 27 16.30 3.91 -1.38
C ARG A 27 14.94 3.85 -2.07
N TYR A 28 14.90 4.08 -3.39
CA TYR A 28 13.72 3.90 -4.24
C TYR A 28 13.14 2.48 -4.12
N ASN A 29 13.97 1.46 -4.35
CA ASN A 29 13.53 0.07 -4.36
C ASN A 29 13.05 -0.37 -2.98
N GLU A 30 13.74 0.04 -1.92
CA GLU A 30 13.35 -0.29 -0.56
C GLU A 30 12.00 0.34 -0.19
N LEU A 31 11.78 1.63 -0.51
CA LEU A 31 10.48 2.29 -0.31
C LEU A 31 9.36 1.63 -1.12
N ARG A 32 9.63 1.30 -2.39
CA ARG A 32 8.68 0.62 -3.29
C ARG A 32 8.26 -0.73 -2.71
N LYS A 33 9.23 -1.55 -2.30
CA LYS A 33 9.03 -2.94 -1.87
C LYS A 33 8.50 -3.04 -0.43
N TRP A 34 9.17 -2.43 0.53
CA TRP A 34 8.89 -2.66 1.95
C TRP A 34 7.88 -1.67 2.55
N ALA A 35 7.76 -0.47 1.99
CA ALA A 35 6.74 0.48 2.44
C ALA A 35 5.48 0.39 1.58
N PHE A 36 5.55 0.79 0.31
CA PHE A 36 4.34 0.96 -0.50
C PHE A 36 3.65 -0.35 -0.86
N ASN A 37 4.39 -1.36 -1.34
CA ASN A 37 3.77 -2.67 -1.62
C ASN A 37 3.23 -3.33 -0.35
N HIS A 38 3.91 -3.15 0.78
CA HIS A 38 3.46 -3.67 2.06
C HIS A 38 2.16 -2.98 2.54
N LEU A 39 2.04 -1.67 2.36
CA LEU A 39 0.78 -0.95 2.59
C LEU A 39 -0.35 -1.45 1.68
N VAL A 40 -0.07 -1.69 0.40
CA VAL A 40 -1.08 -2.27 -0.51
C VAL A 40 -1.50 -3.67 -0.07
N HIS A 41 -0.54 -4.49 0.36
CA HIS A 41 -0.80 -5.82 0.91
C HIS A 41 -1.71 -5.77 2.16
N HIS A 42 -1.37 -4.94 3.15
CA HIS A 42 -2.17 -4.79 4.36
C HIS A 42 -3.54 -4.17 4.11
N ARG A 43 -3.65 -3.26 3.14
CA ARG A 43 -4.95 -2.71 2.72
C ARG A 43 -5.86 -3.80 2.15
N ALA A 44 -5.32 -4.77 1.40
CA ALA A 44 -6.07 -5.92 0.92
C ALA A 44 -6.50 -6.83 2.08
N GLN A 45 -5.62 -7.09 3.07
CA GLN A 45 -5.98 -7.84 4.28
C GLN A 45 -7.11 -7.16 5.06
N LEU A 46 -7.06 -5.85 5.24
CA LEU A 46 -8.14 -5.08 5.84
C LEU A 46 -9.45 -5.23 5.04
N GLY A 47 -9.36 -5.19 3.71
CA GLY A 47 -10.51 -5.44 2.83
C GLY A 47 -11.17 -6.81 3.07
N VAL A 48 -10.39 -7.86 3.34
CA VAL A 48 -10.92 -9.17 3.73
C VAL A 48 -11.67 -9.08 5.06
N TYR A 49 -11.12 -8.38 6.05
CA TYR A 49 -11.80 -8.21 7.34
C TYR A 49 -13.11 -7.43 7.21
N LEU A 50 -13.15 -6.36 6.41
CA LEU A 50 -14.39 -5.65 6.13
C LEU A 50 -15.44 -6.59 5.50
N ARG A 51 -15.02 -7.43 4.55
CA ARG A 51 -15.92 -8.41 3.91
C ARG A 51 -16.45 -9.45 4.90
N LEU A 52 -15.61 -9.95 5.80
CA LEU A 52 -16.02 -10.92 6.81
C LEU A 52 -16.98 -10.36 7.86
N LEU A 53 -16.97 -9.04 8.05
CA LEU A 53 -17.84 -8.32 8.98
C LEU A 53 -19.06 -7.68 8.29
N ASP A 54 -19.33 -8.04 7.03
CA ASP A 54 -20.40 -7.45 6.19
C ASP A 54 -20.34 -5.91 6.09
N ILE A 55 -19.13 -5.34 6.23
CA ILE A 55 -18.88 -3.91 6.07
C ILE A 55 -18.53 -3.64 4.59
N PRO A 56 -19.18 -2.66 3.94
CA PRO A 56 -18.88 -2.31 2.56
C PRO A 56 -17.43 -1.91 2.34
N ILE A 57 -16.82 -2.53 1.34
CA ILE A 57 -15.42 -2.29 0.98
C ILE A 57 -15.34 -0.97 0.21
N PRO A 58 -14.47 -0.03 0.59
CA PRO A 58 -14.28 1.20 -0.16
C PRO A 58 -13.62 0.94 -1.52
N GLY A 59 -13.97 1.76 -2.51
CA GLY A 59 -13.30 1.81 -3.80
C GLY A 59 -11.78 1.99 -3.71
N MET A 60 -11.06 1.39 -4.65
CA MET A 60 -9.60 1.21 -4.59
C MET A 60 -8.87 1.99 -5.68
N TYR A 61 -9.21 1.73 -6.94
CA TYR A 61 -8.78 2.53 -8.11
C TYR A 61 -10.00 3.02 -8.90
N GLY A 62 -11.12 3.17 -8.19
CA GLY A 62 -12.47 3.35 -8.72
C GLY A 62 -13.50 2.72 -7.77
N PRO A 63 -14.80 2.83 -8.09
CA PRO A 63 -15.88 2.32 -7.24
C PRO A 63 -15.73 0.82 -6.97
N SER A 64 -15.95 0.40 -5.73
CA SER A 64 -16.07 -1.03 -5.40
C SER A 64 -17.38 -1.61 -5.93
N ALA A 65 -17.54 -2.93 -5.84
CA ALA A 65 -18.83 -3.56 -6.11
C ALA A 65 -19.92 -3.02 -5.17
N ASP A 66 -19.56 -2.78 -3.90
CA ASP A 66 -20.49 -2.31 -2.87
C ASP A 66 -20.91 -0.84 -3.11
N ASP A 67 -20.02 -0.02 -3.69
CA ASP A 67 -20.34 1.34 -4.12
C ASP A 67 -21.34 1.36 -5.28
N ARG A 68 -21.19 0.46 -6.26
CA ARG A 68 -22.09 0.37 -7.44
C ARG A 68 -23.51 -0.04 -7.03
N ILE A 69 -23.62 -1.06 -6.18
CA ILE A 69 -24.92 -1.52 -5.64
C ILE A 69 -25.65 -0.38 -4.93
N ARG A 70 -24.94 0.43 -4.15
CA ARG A 70 -25.51 1.60 -3.45
C ARG A 70 -25.94 2.73 -4.39
N MET A 71 -25.23 2.94 -5.49
CA MET A 71 -25.59 3.94 -6.50
C MET A 71 -26.84 3.51 -7.28
N GLU A 72 -26.96 2.23 -7.60
CA GLU A 72 -28.13 1.65 -8.29
C GLU A 72 -29.38 1.68 -7.40
N ALA A 73 -29.25 1.35 -6.10
CA ALA A 73 -30.36 1.39 -5.14
C ALA A 73 -30.87 2.82 -4.81
N LYS A 74 -30.15 3.88 -5.22
CA LYS A 74 -30.54 5.28 -5.04
C LYS A 74 -31.24 5.90 -6.26
N LYS A 75 -31.31 5.17 -7.37
CA LYS A 75 -32.12 5.54 -8.54
C LYS A 75 -33.56 5.09 -8.34
#